data_AF-A0A2H9YNG6-F1
#
_entry.id   AF-A0A2H9YNG6-F1
#
_cell.length_a   1.000
_cell.length_b   1.000
_cell.length_c   1.000
_cell.angle_alpha   90.00
_cell.angle_beta   90.00
_cell.angle_gamma   90.00
#
_symmetry.space_group_name_H-M   'P 1'
#
loop_
_entity.id
_entity.type
_entity.pdbx_description
1 polymer ?
#
loop_
_entity_poly.entity_id
_entity_poly.type
_entity_poly.pdbx_seq_one_letter_code
_entity_poly.pdbx_strand_id
1 'polypeptide(L)'
;MNEDQKSNDPVNEAASSSDTEKSPAQQVETKTEIENNATTSTEHEEAPEISKKKKYLLLALIPVLLAVIAFGLWKSYQPAPLELQGRVEAETVQVATKVPSRIEEIYVAEGQQVKKGDVLVRLNSPEIQAKKQQAVAALQSALALQSTAERGSQEENIASLYANWQSLKAQQNLTKVSYERGANLFKEGVISRQRRDELYAASQSAAQMTEAAYQQYARAKRGSTSQQKSSADAQ
;
A
#
# COMPACT_ATOMS: atom_id res chain seq x y z
N MET A 1 -29.79 -50.18 -11.10
CA MET A 1 -28.40 -50.03 -10.60
C MET A 1 -28.44 -48.86 -9.64
N ASN A 2 -28.57 -49.03 -8.31
CA ASN A 2 -28.15 -50.14 -7.43
C ASN A 2 -26.67 -50.47 -7.58
N GLU A 3 -25.88 -49.97 -6.64
CA GLU A 3 -24.96 -50.69 -5.73
C GLU A 3 -24.43 -49.59 -4.77
N ASP A 4 -24.77 -49.52 -3.48
CA ASP A 4 -24.65 -50.49 -2.37
C ASP A 4 -23.22 -50.94 -2.06
N GLN A 5 -22.55 -50.21 -1.15
CA GLN A 5 -21.94 -50.76 0.08
C GLN A 5 -22.14 -49.72 1.21
N LYS A 6 -22.82 -49.99 2.33
CA LYS A 6 -22.47 -50.90 3.46
C LYS A 6 -21.05 -50.68 4.00
N SER A 7 -20.77 -50.72 5.30
CA SER A 7 -21.57 -50.58 6.53
C SER A 7 -20.60 -50.62 7.72
N ASN A 8 -21.02 -50.17 8.91
CA ASN A 8 -20.84 -50.84 10.23
C ASN A 8 -20.72 -49.85 11.39
N ASP A 9 -21.88 -49.61 12.03
CA ASP A 9 -22.03 -49.42 13.48
C ASP A 9 -22.39 -50.79 14.10
N PRO A 10 -22.49 -50.98 15.44
CA PRO A 10 -21.77 -50.35 16.58
C PRO A 10 -21.31 -51.44 17.61
N VAL A 11 -21.33 -51.13 18.94
CA VAL A 11 -21.24 -51.99 20.15
C VAL A 11 -19.81 -52.26 20.69
N ASN A 12 -19.49 -52.21 22.00
CA ASN A 12 -20.07 -51.60 23.23
C ASN A 12 -19.11 -51.85 24.44
N GLU A 13 -19.16 -51.03 25.50
CA GLU A 13 -18.80 -51.29 26.93
C GLU A 13 -17.39 -51.83 27.35
N ALA A 14 -16.82 -51.56 28.54
CA ALA A 14 -17.26 -50.79 29.73
C ALA A 14 -16.06 -50.32 30.60
N ALA A 15 -16.34 -49.35 31.50
CA ALA A 15 -15.69 -49.04 32.81
C ALA A 15 -14.17 -48.66 32.83
N SER A 16 -13.70 -47.68 33.62
CA SER A 16 -14.10 -47.29 34.99
C SER A 16 -13.53 -45.91 35.41
N SER A 17 -14.26 -45.19 36.28
CA SER A 17 -13.80 -44.19 37.30
C SER A 17 -12.91 -42.98 36.87
N SER A 18 -13.08 -41.74 37.37
CA SER A 18 -13.98 -41.20 38.41
C SER A 18 -13.99 -39.66 38.48
N ASP A 19 -15.14 -39.09 38.88
CA ASP A 19 -15.36 -37.91 39.74
C ASP A 19 -14.96 -36.47 39.33
N THR A 20 -15.88 -35.83 38.60
CA THR A 20 -16.70 -34.66 39.00
C THR A 20 -16.26 -33.76 40.19
N GLU A 21 -15.78 -32.57 39.85
CA GLU A 21 -16.35 -31.25 40.22
C GLU A 21 -17.08 -31.06 41.59
N LYS A 22 -16.54 -30.19 42.48
CA LYS A 22 -17.29 -29.05 43.06
C LYS A 22 -16.49 -28.03 43.88
N SER A 23 -16.83 -26.75 43.69
CA SER A 23 -16.69 -25.66 44.67
C SER A 23 -17.95 -25.64 45.56
N PRO A 24 -17.91 -25.22 46.86
CA PRO A 24 -18.10 -23.79 47.16
C PRO A 24 -17.42 -23.27 48.47
N ALA A 25 -17.49 -21.94 48.70
CA ALA A 25 -17.81 -21.23 49.96
C ALA A 25 -17.16 -21.64 51.33
N GLN A 26 -16.89 -20.78 52.33
CA GLN A 26 -16.99 -19.33 52.55
C GLN A 26 -16.56 -19.05 54.03
N GLN A 27 -16.25 -17.79 54.40
CA GLN A 27 -16.08 -17.25 55.78
C GLN A 27 -15.00 -17.84 56.72
N VAL A 28 -14.20 -16.94 57.32
CA VAL A 28 -14.02 -16.86 58.80
C VAL A 28 -13.88 -15.38 59.19
N GLU A 29 -14.62 -14.94 60.20
CA GLU A 29 -14.49 -13.61 60.81
C GLU A 29 -13.55 -13.61 62.02
N THR A 30 -12.99 -12.43 62.28
CA THR A 30 -12.48 -11.90 63.55
C THR A 30 -13.08 -12.50 64.84
N LYS A 31 -12.24 -12.99 65.76
CA LYS A 31 -12.23 -12.45 67.13
C LYS A 31 -11.00 -12.77 68.00
N THR A 32 -10.60 -11.72 68.71
CA THR A 32 -9.72 -11.64 69.89
C THR A 32 -10.31 -12.32 71.12
N GLU A 33 -9.50 -12.99 71.94
CA GLU A 33 -9.42 -12.81 73.41
C GLU A 33 -8.13 -13.53 73.91
N ILE A 34 -7.08 -12.81 74.33
CA ILE A 34 -6.73 -12.50 75.74
C ILE A 34 -6.70 -13.73 76.67
N GLU A 35 -5.52 -14.11 77.13
CA GLU A 35 -5.35 -14.44 78.55
C GLU A 35 -3.99 -13.92 79.05
N ASN A 36 -4.02 -13.30 80.23
CA ASN A 36 -2.85 -12.71 80.89
C ASN A 36 -2.22 -13.75 81.82
N ASN A 37 -0.95 -13.57 82.19
CA ASN A 37 -0.51 -14.08 83.49
C ASN A 37 0.29 -13.01 84.25
N ALA A 38 -0.04 -12.87 85.53
CA ALA A 38 0.43 -11.83 86.41
C ALA A 38 1.57 -12.32 87.31
N THR A 39 2.48 -11.39 87.64
CA THR A 39 2.98 -11.06 89.00
C THR A 39 2.98 -12.19 90.05
N THR A 40 4.00 -12.47 90.87
CA THR A 40 4.65 -11.64 91.93
C THR A 40 5.68 -12.57 92.62
N SER A 41 6.70 -12.20 93.41
CA SER A 41 7.31 -10.93 93.87
C SER A 41 8.63 -11.27 94.59
N THR A 42 9.67 -10.42 94.46
CA THR A 42 10.60 -10.21 95.59
C THR A 42 11.17 -8.80 95.63
N GLU A 43 10.53 -8.03 96.50
CA GLU A 43 11.01 -6.86 97.22
C GLU A 43 12.47 -6.96 97.68
N HIS A 44 13.25 -5.88 97.50
CA HIS A 44 14.18 -5.42 98.51
C HIS A 44 14.36 -3.89 98.45
N GLU A 45 14.11 -3.29 99.59
CA GLU A 45 14.28 -1.91 99.99
C GLU A 45 15.76 -1.48 99.98
N GLU A 46 16.06 -0.28 99.46
CA GLU A 46 16.76 0.79 100.19
C GLU A 46 16.98 2.04 99.32
N ALA A 47 16.76 3.22 99.91
CA ALA A 47 17.22 4.50 99.38
C ALA A 47 18.63 4.82 99.90
N PRO A 48 19.37 5.75 99.28
CA PRO A 48 19.42 7.04 99.99
C PRO A 48 19.44 8.31 99.11
N GLU A 49 18.88 9.37 99.70
CA GLU A 49 19.33 10.77 99.68
C GLU A 49 19.54 11.49 98.32
N ILE A 50 18.64 12.46 98.04
CA ILE A 50 18.75 13.40 96.92
C ILE A 50 19.74 14.53 97.27
N SER A 51 21.02 14.37 96.89
CA SER A 51 21.98 15.48 96.95
C SER A 51 21.61 16.59 95.94
N LYS A 52 21.85 17.86 96.31
CA LYS A 52 21.35 19.06 95.61
C LYS A 52 21.78 19.20 94.14
N LYS A 53 22.73 18.38 93.66
CA LYS A 53 23.12 18.30 92.23
C LYS A 53 22.02 17.70 91.34
N LYS A 54 21.18 16.77 91.85
CA LYS A 54 20.05 16.18 91.09
C LYS A 54 19.01 17.23 90.68
N LYS A 55 18.82 18.33 91.43
CA LYS A 55 17.90 19.42 91.04
C LYS A 55 18.36 20.16 89.78
N TYR A 56 19.66 20.40 89.62
CA TYR A 56 20.23 20.99 88.41
C TYR A 56 20.21 20.02 87.23
N LEU A 57 20.36 18.72 87.49
CA LEU A 57 20.23 17.66 86.49
C LEU A 57 18.77 17.58 85.96
N LEU A 58 17.78 17.67 86.84
CA LEU A 58 16.36 17.81 86.48
C LEU A 58 16.06 19.13 85.74
N LEU A 59 16.65 20.25 86.19
CA LEU A 59 16.47 21.56 85.55
C LEU A 59 17.09 21.62 84.14
N ALA A 60 18.16 20.87 83.89
CA ALA A 60 18.77 20.72 82.57
C ALA A 60 18.03 19.71 81.66
N LEU A 61 17.29 18.75 82.25
CA LEU A 61 16.51 17.77 81.49
C LEU A 61 15.29 18.40 80.80
N ILE A 62 14.63 19.37 81.45
CA ILE A 62 13.43 20.05 80.95
C ILE A 62 13.65 20.78 79.59
N PRO A 63 14.69 21.62 79.40
CA PRO A 63 14.93 22.27 78.11
C PRO A 63 15.35 21.27 77.02
N VAL A 64 16.05 20.18 77.37
CA VAL A 64 16.37 19.10 76.42
C VAL A 64 15.10 18.38 75.97
N LEU A 65 14.18 18.09 76.89
CA LEU A 65 12.88 17.48 76.58
C LEU A 65 12.04 18.40 75.68
N LEU A 66 11.98 19.70 75.97
CA LEU A 66 11.31 20.69 75.13
C LEU A 66 11.94 20.81 73.74
N ALA A 67 13.27 20.76 73.62
CA ALA A 67 13.96 20.77 72.33
C ALA A 67 13.65 19.52 71.50
N VAL A 68 13.59 18.34 72.12
CA VAL A 68 13.20 17.08 71.46
C VAL A 68 11.74 17.13 71.00
N ILE A 69 10.83 17.65 71.83
CA ILE A 69 9.41 17.83 71.46
C ILE A 69 9.27 18.82 70.31
N ALA A 70 9.94 19.97 70.36
CA ALA A 70 9.91 20.97 69.29
C ALA A 70 10.50 20.43 67.97
N PHE A 71 11.59 19.67 68.03
CA PHE A 71 12.19 19.02 66.86
C PHE A 71 11.29 17.93 66.27
N GLY A 72 10.63 17.12 67.12
CA GLY A 72 9.64 16.13 66.72
C GLY A 72 8.42 16.77 66.03
N LEU A 73 7.89 17.85 66.60
CA LEU A 73 6.80 18.61 66.00
C LEU A 73 7.20 19.27 64.67
N TRP A 74 8.40 19.85 64.58
CA TRP A 74 8.91 20.43 63.33
C TRP A 74 9.08 19.38 62.23
N LYS A 75 9.60 18.19 62.57
CA LYS A 75 9.72 17.08 61.63
C LYS A 75 8.35 16.51 61.20
N SER A 76 7.37 16.48 62.11
CA SER A 76 6.00 16.04 61.83
C SER A 76 5.19 17.07 61.01
N TYR A 77 5.55 18.35 61.08
CA TYR A 77 4.96 19.42 60.25
C TYR A 77 5.57 19.52 58.85
N GLN A 78 6.55 18.69 58.50
CA GLN A 78 7.00 18.59 57.11
C GLN A 78 5.88 17.89 56.31
N PRO A 79 5.32 18.53 55.27
CA PRO A 79 4.25 17.92 54.49
C PRO A 79 4.77 16.62 53.86
N ALA A 80 3.96 15.57 53.93
CA ALA A 80 4.30 14.28 53.35
C ALA A 80 4.64 14.45 51.86
N PRO A 81 5.67 13.74 51.34
CA PRO A 81 6.06 13.83 49.95
C PRO A 81 4.88 13.44 49.06
N LEU A 82 4.57 14.31 48.09
CA LEU A 82 3.39 14.17 47.24
C LEU A 82 3.66 13.10 46.16
N GLU A 83 3.24 11.86 46.40
CA GLU A 83 3.42 10.77 45.42
C GLU A 83 2.43 10.92 44.25
N LEU A 84 2.90 11.52 43.16
CA LEU A 84 2.16 11.58 41.89
C LEU A 84 2.31 10.26 41.13
N GLN A 85 1.25 9.46 41.11
CA GLN A 85 1.15 8.30 40.23
C GLN A 85 0.61 8.72 38.86
N GLY A 86 1.47 8.69 37.83
CA GLY A 86 1.09 8.88 36.44
C GLY A 86 0.87 7.56 35.70
N ARG A 87 0.05 7.58 34.64
CA ARG A 87 -0.01 6.51 33.63
C ARG A 87 0.42 7.10 32.29
N VAL A 88 1.30 6.41 31.59
CA VAL A 88 1.63 6.68 30.20
C VAL A 88 0.83 5.73 29.33
N GLU A 89 0.08 6.26 28.37
CA GLU A 89 -0.63 5.47 27.36
C GLU A 89 0.07 5.69 26.01
N ALA A 90 0.25 4.62 25.24
CA ALA A 90 0.93 4.64 23.96
C ALA A 90 0.18 3.76 22.95
N GLU A 91 -0.11 4.31 21.78
CA GLU A 91 -0.70 3.56 20.67
C GLU A 91 0.38 2.66 20.04
N THR A 92 0.07 1.37 19.88
CA THR A 92 0.99 0.38 19.31
C THR A 92 0.48 -0.08 17.95
N VAL A 93 1.29 0.09 16.91
CA VAL A 93 0.96 -0.35 15.54
C VAL A 93 1.91 -1.49 15.14
N GLN A 94 1.35 -2.63 14.74
CA GLN A 94 2.14 -3.74 14.21
C GLN A 94 2.46 -3.51 12.72
N VAL A 95 3.73 -3.62 12.35
CA VAL A 95 4.20 -3.48 10.96
C VAL A 95 4.40 -4.87 10.36
N ALA A 96 3.54 -5.25 9.41
CA ALA A 96 3.62 -6.52 8.70
C ALA A 96 4.02 -6.34 7.22
N THR A 97 4.70 -7.34 6.67
CA THR A 97 5.13 -7.34 5.26
C THR A 97 3.99 -7.79 4.34
N LYS A 98 3.77 -7.09 3.22
CA LYS A 98 2.72 -7.43 2.25
C LYS A 98 3.02 -8.68 1.42
N VAL A 99 4.28 -9.10 1.37
CA VAL A 99 4.79 -10.19 0.51
C VAL A 99 5.84 -10.97 1.29
N PRO A 100 5.81 -12.32 1.31
CA PRO A 100 6.87 -13.13 1.91
C PRO A 100 8.22 -12.80 1.26
N SER A 101 9.16 -12.34 2.08
CA SER A 101 10.46 -11.82 1.65
C SER A 101 11.51 -12.14 2.72
N ARG A 102 12.78 -12.21 2.33
CA ARG A 102 13.89 -12.33 3.30
C ARG A 102 14.27 -10.95 3.81
N ILE A 103 14.64 -10.87 5.09
CA ILE A 103 15.26 -9.67 5.65
C ILE A 103 16.69 -9.60 5.07
N GLU A 104 17.03 -8.46 4.47
CA GLU A 104 18.37 -8.17 3.97
C GLU A 104 19.14 -7.35 5.01
N GLU A 105 18.55 -6.25 5.49
CA GLU A 105 19.10 -5.38 6.52
C GLU A 105 18.00 -4.81 7.44
N ILE A 106 18.34 -4.58 8.70
CA ILE A 106 17.53 -3.87 9.69
C ILE A 106 18.27 -2.56 10.05
N TYR A 107 17.58 -1.42 9.98
CA TYR A 107 18.18 -0.09 10.13
C TYR A 107 17.94 0.56 11.49
N VAL A 108 17.11 -0.06 12.33
CA VAL A 108 16.62 0.52 13.58
C VAL A 108 16.82 -0.44 14.75
N ALA A 109 17.13 0.12 15.91
CA ALA A 109 17.24 -0.59 17.18
C ALA A 109 15.99 -0.39 18.05
N GLU A 110 15.79 -1.25 19.05
CA GLU A 110 14.72 -1.10 20.02
C GLU A 110 14.85 0.22 20.81
N GLY A 111 13.74 0.92 21.02
CA GLY A 111 13.69 2.23 21.68
C GLY A 111 14.16 3.42 20.82
N GLN A 112 14.62 3.21 19.59
CA GLN A 112 15.00 4.29 18.68
C GLN A 112 13.79 5.09 18.21
N GLN A 113 13.85 6.42 18.28
CA GLN A 113 12.84 7.29 17.66
C GLN A 113 12.94 7.26 16.14
N VAL A 114 11.81 7.05 15.48
CA VAL A 114 11.66 7.02 14.01
C VAL A 114 10.55 7.96 13.56
N LYS A 115 10.64 8.45 12.34
CA LYS A 115 9.67 9.36 11.71
C LYS A 115 8.89 8.64 10.60
N LYS A 116 7.74 9.19 10.23
CA LYS A 116 6.91 8.68 9.14
C LYS A 116 7.67 8.76 7.81
N GLY A 117 7.95 7.60 7.22
CA GLY A 117 8.68 7.48 5.95
C GLY A 117 10.09 6.90 6.11
N ASP A 118 10.59 6.75 7.34
CA ASP A 118 11.90 6.14 7.60
C ASP A 118 11.90 4.65 7.23
N VAL A 119 12.99 4.18 6.62
CA VAL A 119 13.16 2.78 6.23
C VAL A 119 13.59 1.99 7.45
N LEU A 120 12.71 1.16 7.99
CA LEU A 120 12.98 0.34 9.18
C LEU A 120 13.77 -0.94 8.83
N VAL A 121 13.38 -1.60 7.73
CA VAL A 121 13.91 -2.89 7.28
C VAL A 121 13.95 -2.92 5.76
N ARG A 122 15.04 -3.40 5.17
CA ARG A 122 15.13 -3.72 3.74
C ARG A 122 14.86 -5.20 3.54
N LEU A 123 13.98 -5.50 2.58
CA LEU A 123 13.53 -6.85 2.26
C LEU A 123 13.98 -7.21 0.85
N ASN A 124 14.53 -8.42 0.68
CA ASN A 124 14.90 -8.95 -0.61
C ASN A 124 14.04 -10.19 -0.93
N SER A 125 13.41 -10.18 -2.10
CA SER A 125 12.64 -11.31 -2.64
C SER A 125 13.06 -11.54 -4.10
N PRO A 126 13.83 -12.61 -4.40
CA PRO A 126 14.25 -12.90 -5.77
C PRO A 126 13.06 -13.23 -6.68
N GLU A 127 11.97 -13.76 -6.13
CA GLU A 127 10.74 -14.04 -6.87
C GLU A 127 10.07 -12.77 -7.40
N ILE A 128 10.06 -11.69 -6.62
CA ILE A 128 9.51 -10.40 -7.06
C ILE A 128 10.40 -9.77 -8.13
N GLN A 129 11.72 -9.90 -8.01
CA GLN A 129 12.65 -9.45 -9.06
C GLN A 129 12.46 -10.25 -10.36
N ALA A 130 12.34 -11.57 -10.28
CA ALA A 130 12.08 -12.45 -11.43
C ALA A 130 10.74 -12.13 -12.10
N LYS A 131 9.65 -11.98 -11.32
CA LYS A 131 8.33 -11.57 -11.83
C LYS A 131 8.37 -10.19 -12.48
N LYS A 132 9.11 -9.23 -11.90
CA LYS A 132 9.32 -7.91 -12.51
C LYS A 132 10.06 -8.02 -13.85
N GLN A 133 11.14 -8.80 -13.91
CA GLN A 133 11.89 -9.02 -15.15
C GLN A 133 11.02 -9.70 -16.23
N GLN A 134 10.23 -10.72 -15.86
CA GLN A 134 9.27 -11.39 -16.74
C GLN A 134 8.22 -10.41 -17.27
N ALA A 135 7.64 -9.56 -16.42
CA ALA A 135 6.66 -8.56 -16.83
C ALA A 135 7.27 -7.49 -17.76
N VAL A 136 8.50 -7.04 -17.49
CA VAL A 136 9.24 -6.11 -18.38
C VAL A 136 9.56 -6.75 -19.73
N ALA A 137 9.98 -8.01 -19.75
CA ALA A 137 10.22 -8.75 -21.00
C ALA A 137 8.94 -8.95 -21.81
N ALA A 138 7.81 -9.26 -21.15
CA ALA A 138 6.50 -9.35 -21.79
C ALA A 138 6.06 -8.01 -22.39
N LEU A 139 6.26 -6.90 -21.65
CA LEU A 139 5.98 -5.54 -22.13
C LEU A 139 6.84 -5.19 -23.36
N GLN A 140 8.14 -5.46 -23.31
CA GLN A 140 9.05 -5.23 -24.44
C GLN A 140 8.67 -6.05 -25.67
N SER A 141 8.27 -7.31 -25.48
CA SER A 141 7.77 -8.18 -26.56
C SER A 141 6.48 -7.63 -27.18
N ALA A 142 5.53 -7.19 -26.36
CA ALA A 142 4.28 -6.58 -26.81
C ALA A 142 4.52 -5.28 -27.62
N LEU A 143 5.39 -4.39 -27.14
CA LEU A 143 5.79 -3.16 -27.85
C LEU A 143 6.50 -3.47 -29.17
N ALA A 144 7.38 -4.48 -29.20
CA ALA A 144 8.04 -4.93 -30.43
C ALA A 144 7.04 -5.48 -31.46
N LEU A 145 6.07 -6.28 -31.01
CA LEU A 145 4.99 -6.81 -31.85
C LEU A 145 4.09 -5.69 -32.41
N GLN A 146 3.65 -4.75 -31.55
CA GLN A 146 2.88 -3.58 -31.94
C GLN A 146 3.62 -2.76 -33.01
N SER A 147 4.88 -2.39 -32.76
CA SER A 147 5.68 -1.60 -33.72
C SER A 147 5.86 -2.32 -35.07
N THR A 148 5.83 -3.65 -35.09
CA THR A 148 5.97 -4.45 -36.32
C THR A 148 4.65 -4.54 -37.07
N ALA A 149 3.53 -4.75 -36.36
CA ALA A 149 2.19 -4.72 -36.95
C ALA A 149 1.82 -3.33 -37.51
N GLU A 150 2.15 -2.26 -36.78
CA GLU A 150 1.96 -0.87 -37.24
C GLU A 150 2.79 -0.56 -38.48
N ARG A 151 4.08 -0.93 -38.51
CA ARG A 151 4.93 -0.68 -39.69
C ARG A 151 4.45 -1.45 -40.92
N GLY A 152 4.14 -2.74 -40.78
CA GLY A 152 3.66 -3.56 -41.89
C GLY A 152 2.34 -3.05 -42.48
N SER A 153 1.36 -2.75 -41.64
CA SER A 153 0.05 -2.23 -42.08
C SER A 153 0.15 -0.83 -42.69
N GLN A 154 1.05 0.04 -42.20
CA GLN A 154 1.29 1.35 -42.81
C GLN A 154 1.95 1.24 -44.19
N GLU A 155 2.94 0.34 -44.36
CA GLU A 155 3.59 0.12 -45.65
C GLU A 155 2.62 -0.44 -46.70
N GLU A 156 1.80 -1.43 -46.31
CA GLU A 156 0.76 -2.01 -47.17
C GLU A 156 -0.31 -0.98 -47.56
N ASN A 157 -0.75 -0.13 -46.62
CA ASN A 157 -1.69 0.97 -46.90
C ASN A 157 -1.09 1.99 -47.89
N ILE A 158 0.17 2.40 -47.69
CA ILE A 158 0.87 3.32 -48.61
C ILE A 158 1.01 2.69 -50.00
N ALA A 159 1.32 1.39 -50.10
CA ALA A 159 1.41 0.67 -51.36
C ALA A 159 0.05 0.56 -52.09
N SER A 160 -1.03 0.28 -51.36
CA SER A 160 -2.40 0.24 -51.90
C SER A 160 -2.85 1.61 -52.44
N LEU A 161 -2.64 2.69 -51.69
CA LEU A 161 -2.94 4.05 -52.12
C LEU A 161 -2.09 4.48 -53.34
N TYR A 162 -0.83 4.05 -53.40
CA TYR A 162 0.04 4.28 -54.55
C TYR A 162 -0.47 3.57 -55.81
N ALA A 163 -0.89 2.31 -55.68
CA ALA A 163 -1.47 1.53 -56.79
C ALA A 163 -2.78 2.16 -57.29
N ASN A 164 -3.65 2.63 -56.40
CA ASN A 164 -4.87 3.36 -56.75
C ASN A 164 -4.55 4.66 -57.52
N TRP A 165 -3.58 5.46 -57.05
CA TRP A 165 -3.13 6.66 -57.76
C TRP A 165 -2.58 6.35 -59.16
N GLN A 166 -1.78 5.29 -59.31
CA GLN A 166 -1.25 4.88 -60.61
C GLN A 166 -2.36 4.43 -61.58
N SER A 167 -3.37 3.71 -61.09
CA SER A 167 -4.55 3.32 -61.87
C SER A 167 -5.31 4.54 -62.39
N LEU A 168 -5.61 5.50 -61.50
CA LEU A 168 -6.30 6.74 -61.89
C LEU A 168 -5.48 7.62 -62.83
N LYS A 169 -4.15 7.66 -62.64
CA LYS A 169 -3.23 8.35 -63.55
C LYS A 169 -3.20 7.73 -64.95
N ALA A 170 -3.27 6.40 -65.06
CA ALA A 170 -3.45 5.72 -66.33
C ALA A 170 -4.79 6.07 -66.99
N GLN A 171 -5.87 6.09 -66.21
CA GLN A 171 -7.20 6.52 -66.67
C GLN A 171 -7.20 7.98 -67.15
N GLN A 172 -6.54 8.91 -66.44
CA GLN A 172 -6.37 10.30 -66.85
C GLN A 172 -5.65 10.43 -68.19
N ASN A 173 -4.57 9.67 -68.41
CA ASN A 173 -3.85 9.65 -69.68
C ASN A 173 -4.75 9.16 -70.83
N LEU A 174 -5.54 8.10 -70.59
CA LEU A 174 -6.50 7.58 -71.58
C LEU A 174 -7.59 8.62 -71.93
N THR A 175 -8.22 9.26 -70.94
CA THR A 175 -9.25 10.28 -71.20
C THR A 175 -8.67 11.53 -71.85
N LYS A 176 -7.44 11.92 -71.49
CA LYS A 176 -6.74 13.06 -72.11
C LYS A 176 -6.50 12.81 -73.60
N VAL A 177 -5.91 11.67 -73.97
CA VAL A 177 -5.69 11.30 -75.38
C VAL A 177 -7.01 11.15 -76.14
N SER A 178 -8.06 10.65 -75.48
CA SER A 178 -9.40 10.57 -76.08
C SER A 178 -10.01 11.95 -76.35
N TYR A 179 -9.84 12.90 -75.43
CA TYR A 179 -10.23 14.30 -75.63
C TYR A 179 -9.41 14.98 -76.73
N GLU A 180 -8.09 14.82 -76.76
CA GLU A 180 -7.21 15.38 -77.81
C GLU A 180 -7.61 14.87 -79.20
N ARG A 181 -7.87 13.56 -79.32
CA ARG A 181 -8.38 12.95 -80.56
C ARG A 181 -9.76 13.50 -80.93
N GLY A 182 -10.69 13.58 -79.98
CA GLY A 182 -12.02 14.14 -80.20
C GLY A 182 -11.99 15.61 -80.60
N ALA A 183 -11.10 16.41 -80.03
CA ALA A 183 -10.93 17.82 -80.35
C ALA A 183 -10.41 18.03 -81.77
N ASN A 184 -9.55 17.14 -82.29
CA ASN A 184 -9.11 17.19 -83.68
C ASN A 184 -10.22 16.72 -84.64
N LEU A 185 -10.87 15.59 -84.36
CA LEU A 185 -12.03 15.11 -85.13
C LEU A 185 -13.19 16.12 -85.17
N PHE A 186 -13.36 16.94 -84.11
CA PHE A 186 -14.34 18.03 -84.10
C PHE A 186 -13.95 19.18 -85.04
N LYS A 187 -12.67 19.56 -85.10
CA LYS A 187 -12.17 20.56 -86.08
C LYS A 187 -12.32 20.06 -87.52
N GLU A 188 -12.17 18.76 -87.73
CA GLU A 188 -12.37 18.07 -89.02
C GLU A 188 -13.87 17.84 -89.35
N GLY A 189 -14.79 18.19 -88.45
CA GLY A 189 -16.25 18.06 -88.66
C GLY A 189 -16.81 16.64 -88.49
N VAL A 190 -16.01 15.68 -88.01
CA VAL A 190 -16.37 14.25 -87.92
C VAL A 190 -17.24 13.92 -86.70
N ILE A 191 -17.21 14.74 -85.63
CA ILE A 191 -18.02 14.56 -84.42
C ILE A 191 -18.81 15.81 -84.03
N SER A 192 -19.86 15.63 -83.22
CA SER A 192 -20.69 16.74 -82.71
C SER A 192 -20.00 17.55 -81.59
N ARG A 193 -20.47 18.81 -81.39
CA ARG A 193 -20.03 19.65 -80.25
C ARG A 193 -20.25 18.94 -78.92
N GLN A 194 -21.46 18.41 -78.71
CA GLN A 194 -21.81 17.66 -77.51
C GLN A 194 -20.81 16.53 -77.23
N ARG A 195 -20.42 15.74 -78.25
CA ARG A 195 -19.48 14.64 -78.05
C ARG A 195 -18.08 15.11 -77.69
N ARG A 196 -17.64 16.26 -78.22
CA ARG A 196 -16.38 16.92 -77.82
C ARG A 196 -16.45 17.36 -76.36
N ASP A 197 -17.56 17.97 -75.96
CA ASP A 197 -17.75 18.52 -74.61
C ASP A 197 -17.88 17.41 -73.55
N GLU A 198 -18.52 16.28 -73.87
CA GLU A 198 -18.52 15.04 -73.07
C GLU A 198 -17.09 14.52 -72.80
N LEU A 199 -16.25 14.45 -73.83
CA LEU A 199 -14.86 14.00 -73.71
C LEU A 199 -14.02 14.99 -72.89
N TYR A 200 -14.28 16.29 -73.02
CA TYR A 200 -13.63 17.33 -72.20
C TYR A 200 -13.98 17.16 -70.71
N ALA A 201 -15.28 17.03 -70.39
CA ALA A 201 -15.75 16.80 -69.02
C ALA A 201 -15.18 15.51 -68.42
N ALA A 202 -15.10 14.43 -69.21
CA ALA A 202 -14.48 13.16 -68.78
C ALA A 202 -12.97 13.29 -68.53
N SER A 203 -12.24 14.07 -69.34
CA SER A 203 -10.83 14.36 -69.10
C SER A 203 -10.61 15.22 -67.85
N GLN A 204 -11.50 16.19 -67.61
CA GLN A 204 -11.43 17.06 -66.44
C GLN A 204 -11.73 16.30 -65.14
N SER A 205 -12.75 15.44 -65.13
CA SER A 205 -13.08 14.62 -63.95
C SER A 205 -11.98 13.60 -63.64
N ALA A 206 -11.39 12.95 -64.65
CA ALA A 206 -10.26 12.03 -64.45
C ALA A 206 -9.01 12.72 -63.86
N ALA A 207 -8.75 13.98 -64.25
CA ALA A 207 -7.68 14.78 -63.65
C ALA A 207 -7.96 15.09 -62.17
N GLN A 208 -9.19 15.48 -61.83
CA GLN A 208 -9.60 15.75 -60.44
C GLN A 208 -9.55 14.49 -59.56
N MET A 209 -9.98 13.33 -60.08
CA MET A 209 -9.88 12.05 -59.37
C MET A 209 -8.42 11.64 -59.12
N THR A 210 -7.54 11.85 -60.09
CA THR A 210 -6.10 11.54 -59.95
C THR A 210 -5.43 12.44 -58.92
N GLU A 211 -5.76 13.73 -58.90
CA GLU A 211 -5.28 14.66 -57.87
C GLU A 211 -5.79 14.27 -56.47
N ALA A 212 -7.08 13.93 -56.33
CA ALA A 212 -7.64 13.48 -55.06
C ALA A 212 -6.93 12.22 -54.52
N ALA A 213 -6.66 11.23 -55.38
CA ALA A 213 -5.92 10.02 -55.02
C ALA A 213 -4.44 10.32 -54.70
N TYR A 214 -3.80 11.24 -55.42
CA TYR A 214 -2.45 11.71 -55.08
C TYR A 214 -2.42 12.34 -53.69
N GLN A 215 -3.39 13.18 -53.35
CA GLN A 215 -3.48 13.80 -52.03
C GLN A 215 -3.74 12.78 -50.92
N GLN A 216 -4.49 11.70 -51.17
CA GLN A 216 -4.65 10.59 -50.24
C GLN A 216 -3.31 9.85 -50.00
N TYR A 217 -2.62 9.45 -51.07
CA TYR A 217 -1.27 8.85 -50.98
C TYR A 217 -0.27 9.77 -50.27
N ALA A 218 -0.26 11.06 -50.59
CA ALA A 218 0.64 12.05 -50.01
C ALA A 218 0.31 12.37 -48.53
N ARG A 219 -0.92 12.15 -48.07
CA ARG A 219 -1.28 12.19 -46.64
C ARG A 219 -0.73 10.95 -45.93
N ALA A 220 -0.99 9.75 -46.46
CA ALA A 220 -0.49 8.50 -45.87
C ALA A 220 1.05 8.45 -45.80
N LYS A 221 1.74 8.87 -46.88
CA LYS A 221 3.22 8.93 -46.93
C LYS A 221 3.84 9.92 -45.95
N ARG A 222 3.14 11.01 -45.60
CA ARG A 222 3.60 11.94 -44.54
C ARG A 222 3.39 11.37 -43.13
N GLY A 223 2.61 10.31 -42.99
CA GLY A 223 2.25 9.68 -41.73
C GLY A 223 1.34 10.56 -40.88
N SER A 224 0.92 10.01 -39.74
CA SER A 224 0.26 10.79 -38.70
C SER A 224 1.21 11.85 -38.14
N THR A 225 0.82 13.12 -38.27
CA THR A 225 1.52 14.28 -37.69
C THR A 225 1.79 14.05 -36.19
N SER A 226 2.82 14.65 -35.62
CA SER A 226 3.14 14.54 -34.18
C SER A 226 1.94 14.81 -33.26
N GLN A 227 1.04 15.74 -33.64
CA GLN A 227 -0.26 15.96 -32.97
C GLN A 227 -1.08 14.67 -32.78
N GLN A 228 -1.17 13.81 -33.80
CA GLN A 228 -2.03 12.62 -33.78
C GLN A 228 -1.45 11.47 -32.94
N LYS A 229 -0.11 11.37 -32.86
CA LYS A 229 0.55 10.45 -31.92
C LYS A 229 0.32 10.91 -30.47
N SER A 230 0.56 12.19 -30.19
CA SER A 230 0.32 12.79 -28.88
C SER A 230 -1.13 12.62 -28.37
N SER A 231 -2.13 12.63 -29.27
CA SER A 231 -3.52 12.35 -28.89
C SER A 231 -3.85 10.86 -28.69
N ALA A 232 -3.07 9.95 -29.26
CA ALA A 232 -3.22 8.51 -29.08
C ALA A 232 -2.52 8.01 -27.80
N ASP A 233 -1.37 8.61 -27.45
CA ASP A 233 -0.63 8.34 -26.22
C ASP A 233 -1.30 8.92 -24.95
N ALA A 234 -2.40 9.67 -25.10
CA ALA A 234 -3.07 10.42 -24.03
C ALA A 234 -4.49 9.92 -23.68
N GLN A 235 -4.91 8.76 -24.21
CA GLN A 235 -6.19 8.08 -23.90
C GLN A 235 -5.94 6.75 -23.19
#